data_AF-A0A321L358-F1
#
_entry.id   AF-A0A321L358-F1
#
_cell.length_a   1.000
_cell.length_b   1.000
_cell.length_c   1.000
_cell.angle_alpha   90.00
_cell.angle_beta   90.00
_cell.angle_gamma   90.00
#
_symmetry.space_group_name_H-M   'P 1'
#
loop_
_entity.id
_entity.type
_entity.pdbx_description
1 polymer ?
#
loop_
_entity_poly.entity_id
_entity_poly.type
_entity_poly.pdbx_seq_one_letter_code
_entity_poly.pdbx_strand_id
1 'polypeptide(L)' 'MYHYDPSTALEELTEDAVLPNPVHVRDMLLRRRLSPDRSLELNRLFVEYQKFFGEAQRLCKEILGQLAAP' A
#
# COMPACT_ATOMS: atom_id res chain seq x y z
N MET A 1 -16.12 -15.48 16.80
CA MET A 1 -15.18 -16.51 17.31
C MET A 1 -15.11 -17.57 16.24
N TYR A 2 -14.32 -17.43 15.18
CA TYR A 2 -12.86 -17.24 15.09
C TYR A 2 -12.47 -15.95 14.34
N HIS A 3 -11.52 -15.18 14.86
CA HIS A 3 -10.87 -14.04 14.15
C HIS A 3 -9.41 -14.37 13.77
N TYR A 4 -9.10 -15.65 13.50
CA TYR A 4 -7.72 -16.10 13.28
C TYR A 4 -7.65 -17.29 12.31
N ASP A 5 -8.29 -17.19 11.15
CA ASP A 5 -7.95 -18.07 10.01
C ASP A 5 -7.05 -17.26 9.04
N PRO A 6 -5.78 -17.66 8.84
CA PRO A 6 -4.88 -17.02 7.89
C PRO A 6 -5.41 -16.99 6.46
N SER A 7 -6.22 -17.96 6.05
CA SER A 7 -6.86 -17.98 4.72
C SER A 7 -7.94 -16.90 4.61
N THR A 8 -8.76 -16.72 5.65
CA THR A 8 -9.75 -15.64 5.70
C THR A 8 -9.08 -14.27 5.81
N ALA A 9 -8.02 -14.13 6.61
CA ALA A 9 -7.25 -12.87 6.68
C ALA A 9 -6.54 -12.53 5.35
N LEU A 10 -6.17 -13.54 4.55
CA LEU A 10 -5.63 -13.38 3.19
C LEU A 10 -6.71 -12.93 2.18
N GLU A 11 -7.94 -13.43 2.31
CA GLU A 11 -9.10 -12.97 1.54
C GLU A 11 -9.58 -11.57 1.97
N GLU A 12 -9.52 -11.24 3.26
CA GLU A 12 -9.83 -9.87 3.76
C GLU A 12 -8.78 -8.84 3.34
N LEU A 13 -7.53 -9.26 3.05
CA LEU A 13 -6.53 -8.40 2.39
C LEU A 13 -6.93 -8.01 0.96
N THR A 14 -7.84 -8.77 0.32
CA THR A 14 -8.41 -8.44 -1.00
C THR A 14 -9.68 -7.60 -0.93
N GLU A 15 -10.37 -7.54 0.21
CA GLU A 15 -11.59 -6.73 0.41
C GLU A 15 -11.35 -5.60 1.43
N ASP A 16 -11.08 -4.40 0.90
CA ASP A 16 -11.27 -3.08 1.54
C ASP A 16 -10.32 -2.61 2.67
N ALA A 17 -9.04 -2.93 2.56
CA ALA A 17 -7.97 -2.03 3.01
C ALA A 17 -6.86 -1.87 1.94
N VAL A 18 -7.26 -1.52 0.72
CA VAL A 18 -6.31 -1.34 -0.38
C VAL A 18 -5.70 0.05 -0.31
N LEU A 19 -4.47 0.15 0.23
CA LEU A 19 -3.63 1.31 -0.06
C LEU A 19 -3.57 1.48 -1.59
N PRO A 20 -3.93 2.65 -2.16
CA PRO A 20 -3.95 2.81 -3.61
C PRO A 20 -2.56 2.54 -4.21
N ASN A 21 -2.47 1.76 -5.29
CA ASN A 21 -1.17 1.54 -5.95
C ASN A 21 -0.45 2.91 -6.16
N PRO A 22 0.82 3.06 -5.74
CA PRO A 22 1.54 4.33 -5.86
C PRO A 22 1.52 4.93 -7.27
N VAL A 23 1.41 4.12 -8.32
CA VAL A 23 1.24 4.60 -9.70
C VAL A 23 -0.03 5.45 -9.85
N HIS A 24 -1.15 5.03 -9.27
CA HIS A 24 -2.41 5.77 -9.35
C HIS A 24 -2.34 7.10 -8.58
N VAL A 25 -1.70 7.11 -7.40
CA VAL A 25 -1.53 8.33 -6.61
C VAL A 25 -0.61 9.33 -7.34
N ARG A 26 0.48 8.85 -7.94
CA ARG A 26 1.36 9.67 -8.79
C ARG A 26 0.59 10.30 -9.95
N ASP A 27 -0.20 9.51 -10.65
CA ASP A 27 -0.99 9.99 -11.79
C ASP A 27 -2.01 11.06 -11.36
N MET A 28 -2.64 10.90 -10.19
CA MET A 28 -3.53 11.92 -9.62
C MET A 28 -2.79 13.23 -9.32
N LEU A 29 -1.58 13.16 -8.74
CA LEU A 29 -0.75 14.33 -8.47
C LEU A 29 -0.36 15.05 -9.76
N LEU A 30 0.06 14.31 -10.80
CA LEU A 30 0.47 14.86 -12.09
C LEU A 30 -0.69 15.49 -12.87
N ARG A 31 -1.90 14.93 -12.75
CA ARG A 31 -3.10 15.47 -13.44
C ARG A 31 -3.70 16.66 -12.72
N ARG A 32 -3.34 16.89 -11.45
CA ARG A 32 -3.80 18.05 -10.69
C ARG A 32 -2.96 19.27 -11.07
N ARG A 33 -3.61 20.37 -11.46
CA ARG A 33 -2.94 21.65 -11.76
C ARG A 33 -2.50 22.34 -10.46
N LEU A 34 -1.42 21.84 -9.85
CA LEU A 34 -0.84 22.35 -8.61
C LEU A 34 0.15 23.48 -8.89
N SER A 35 0.33 24.39 -7.92
CA SER A 35 1.44 25.33 -7.94
C SER A 35 2.77 24.59 -7.74
N PRO A 36 3.91 25.13 -8.18
CA PRO A 36 5.23 24.49 -8.02
C PRO A 36 5.53 24.09 -6.57
N ASP A 37 5.29 24.98 -5.61
CA ASP A 37 5.53 24.72 -4.18
C ASP A 37 4.67 23.57 -3.66
N ARG A 38 3.40 23.53 -4.07
CA ARG A 38 2.48 22.47 -3.64
C ARG A 38 2.81 21.13 -4.29
N SER A 39 3.29 21.14 -5.54
CA SER A 39 3.81 19.94 -6.21
C SER A 39 5.02 19.37 -5.47
N LEU A 40 5.97 20.21 -5.05
CA LEU A 40 7.15 19.77 -4.30
C LEU A 40 6.77 19.17 -2.95
N GLU A 41 5.87 19.81 -2.21
CA GLU A 41 5.42 19.32 -0.90
C GLU A 41 4.70 17.97 -1.00
N LEU A 42 3.75 17.84 -1.93
CA LEU A 42 3.01 16.59 -2.13
C LEU A 42 3.90 15.48 -2.69
N ASN A 43 4.92 15.81 -3.50
CA ASN A 43 5.87 14.82 -3.98
C ASN A 43 6.72 14.23 -2.85
N ARG A 44 7.11 15.03 -1.83
CA ARG A 44 7.84 14.51 -0.65
C ARG A 44 6.98 13.49 0.12
N LEU A 45 5.71 13.79 0.32
CA LEU A 45 4.76 12.86 0.95
C LEU A 45 4.55 11.60 0.10
N PHE A 46 4.47 11.75 -1.23
CA PHE A 46 4.32 10.63 -2.15
C PHE A 46 5.51 9.67 -2.14
N VAL A 47 6.74 10.19 -2.04
CA VAL A 47 7.95 9.34 -1.98
C VAL A 47 7.95 8.47 -0.72
N GLU A 48 7.62 9.04 0.44
CA GLU A 48 7.51 8.27 1.69
C GLU A 48 6.38 7.24 1.59
N TYR A 49 5.22 7.63 1.05
CA TYR A 49 4.11 6.71 0.79
C TYR A 49 4.53 5.52 -0.09
N GLN A 50 5.21 5.78 -1.21
CA GLN A 50 5.68 4.74 -2.12
C GLN A 50 6.64 3.75 -1.43
N LYS A 51 7.54 4.26 -0.60
CA LYS A 51 8.46 3.46 0.19
C LYS A 51 7.71 2.55 1.18
N PHE A 52 6.84 3.12 2.00
CA PHE A 52 6.09 2.35 3.00
C PHE A 52 5.17 1.32 2.37
N PHE A 53 4.58 1.62 1.21
CA PHE A 53 3.79 0.66 0.45
C PHE A 53 4.60 -0.59 0.09
N GLY A 54 5.81 -0.40 -0.46
CA GLY A 54 6.69 -1.52 -0.81
C GLY A 54 7.17 -2.31 0.41
N GLU A 55 7.50 -1.61 1.52
CA GLU A 55 7.92 -2.25 2.77
C GLU A 55 6.80 -3.10 3.38
N ALA A 56 5.58 -2.57 3.44
CA ALA A 56 4.41 -3.29 3.93
C ALA A 56 4.11 -4.53 3.08
N GLN A 57 4.15 -4.41 1.74
CA GLN A 57 3.98 -5.55 0.84
C GLN A 57 5.04 -6.63 1.05
N ARG A 58 6.31 -6.24 1.24
CA ARG A 58 7.41 -7.19 1.51
C ARG A 58 7.18 -7.93 2.82
N LEU A 59 6.87 -7.21 3.89
CA LEU A 59 6.63 -7.79 5.21
C LEU A 59 5.42 -8.73 5.20
N CYS A 60 4.33 -8.34 4.56
CA CYS A 60 3.14 -9.19 4.43
C CYS A 60 3.47 -10.50 3.69
N LYS A 61 4.20 -10.44 2.57
CA LYS A 61 4.67 -11.64 1.85
C LYS A 61 5.53 -12.55 2.72
N GLU A 62 6.41 -11.97 3.53
CA GLU A 62 7.27 -12.72 4.45
C GLU A 62 6.46 -13.46 5.51
N ILE A 63 5.50 -12.78 6.15
CA ILE A 63 4.61 -13.38 7.16
C ILE A 63 3.78 -14.50 6.54
N LEU A 64 3.09 -14.22 5.43
CA LEU A 64 2.24 -15.19 4.77
C LEU A 64 3.02 -16.38 4.22
N GLY A 65 4.24 -16.14 3.70
CA GLY A 65 5.13 -17.20 3.25
C GLY A 65 5.55 -18.15 4.38
N GLN A 66 5.75 -17.63 5.59
CA GLN A 66 6.01 -18.47 6.76
C GLN A 66 4.77 -19.25 7.20
N LEU A 67 3.59 -18.63 7.19
CA LEU A 67 2.34 -19.27 7.57
C LEU A 67 1.90 -20.37 6.59
N ALA A 68 2.24 -20.23 5.31
CA ALA A 68 1.91 -21.21 4.27
C ALA A 68 2.95 -22.34 4.12
N ALA A 69 4.06 -22.29 4.88
CA ALA A 69 5.05 -23.36 4.88
C ALA A 69 4.47 -24.63 5.54
N PRO A 70 4.70 -25.82 4.95
CA PRO A 70 4.11 -27.09 5.41
C PRO A 70 4.64 -27.58 6.77
#